data_AF-A0A345PEK1-F1
#
_entry.id   AF-A0A345PEK1-F1
#
_cell.length_a   1.000
_cell.length_b   1.000
_cell.length_c   1.000
_cell.angle_alpha   90.00
_cell.angle_beta   90.00
_cell.angle_gamma   90.00
#
_symmetry.space_group_name_H-M   'P 1'
#
loop_
_entity.id
_entity.type
_entity.pdbx_description
1 polymer ?
#
loop_
_entity_poly.entity_id
_entity_poly.type
_entity_poly.pdbx_seq_one_letter_code
_entity_poly.pdbx_strand_id
1 'polypeptide(L)'
;MFSPPYEQENFDYELKESIVRYSNALSNRLKLYKENYKKCDWVKKEDPFVIAMASYAQVDYGREYIYGMLALLFGVYFEEQNLGYTLKDSIIKNNSQSSIPLGVFFNESFKDISAIIFSSTTTIGKVSATIASKEDYAQNTVLTLYHDLMDEDIPFKINIVTPNSAELLEDGLFIFHNPNASNPLDLKFFNSPGITQIFIDKNMRVRYTGNHCPTIARLDLPNELINIFGDRIFRQVEAYNYNY
;
A
#
# COMPACT_ATOMS: atom_id res chain seq x y z
N MET A 1 -8.30 16.06 7.47
CA MET A 1 -6.93 16.56 7.75
C MET A 1 -5.97 15.42 7.45
N PHE A 2 -4.67 15.65 7.50
CA PHE A 2 -3.63 14.69 7.10
C PHE A 2 -3.51 13.55 8.12
N SER A 3 -4.53 12.69 8.22
CA SER A 3 -4.66 11.66 9.26
C SER A 3 -4.05 10.32 8.82
N PRO A 4 -3.33 9.62 9.72
CA PRO A 4 -2.89 8.25 9.49
C PRO A 4 -4.10 7.38 9.19
N PRO A 5 -3.94 6.37 8.33
CA PRO A 5 -4.99 5.40 8.02
C PRO A 5 -5.84 4.96 9.22
N TYR A 6 -5.20 4.58 10.33
CA TYR A 6 -5.84 3.98 11.50
C TYR A 6 -6.61 4.97 12.38
N GLU A 7 -6.37 6.27 12.23
CA GLU A 7 -7.16 7.30 12.94
C GLU A 7 -8.38 7.76 12.13
N GLN A 8 -8.58 7.22 10.93
CA GLN A 8 -9.72 7.58 10.11
C GLN A 8 -11.01 6.96 10.65
N GLU A 9 -12.11 7.70 10.53
CA GLU A 9 -13.42 7.20 10.93
C GLU A 9 -13.76 5.89 10.21
N ASN A 10 -14.26 4.92 10.98
CA ASN A 10 -14.64 3.59 10.49
C ASN A 10 -13.50 2.80 9.83
N PHE A 11 -12.25 3.01 10.24
CA PHE A 11 -11.08 2.33 9.68
C PHE A 11 -11.25 0.80 9.57
N ASP A 12 -11.59 0.09 10.65
CA ASP A 12 -11.77 -1.37 10.62
C ASP A 12 -12.87 -1.81 9.63
N TYR A 13 -13.95 -1.04 9.52
CA TYR A 13 -15.01 -1.30 8.56
C TYR A 13 -14.48 -1.20 7.12
N GLU A 14 -13.78 -0.10 6.79
CA GLU A 14 -13.23 0.12 5.45
C GLU A 14 -12.10 -0.86 5.10
N LEU A 15 -11.29 -1.22 6.09
CA LEU A 15 -10.27 -2.26 5.96
C LEU A 15 -10.90 -3.59 5.54
N LYS A 16 -11.97 -4.04 6.21
CA LYS A 16 -12.69 -5.27 5.85
C LYS A 16 -13.30 -5.19 4.45
N GLU A 17 -13.91 -4.06 4.08
CA GLU A 17 -14.44 -3.86 2.73
C GLU A 17 -13.34 -3.92 1.66
N SER A 18 -12.16 -3.35 1.93
CA SER A 18 -11.00 -3.41 1.03
C SER A 18 -10.55 -4.86 0.82
N ILE A 19 -10.42 -5.65 1.90
CA ILE A 19 -10.02 -7.05 1.85
C ILE A 19 -11.00 -7.87 0.99
N VAL A 20 -12.30 -7.67 1.17
CA VAL A 20 -13.34 -8.35 0.38
C VAL A 20 -13.16 -8.05 -1.11
N ARG A 21 -12.94 -6.78 -1.48
CA ARG A 21 -12.75 -6.38 -2.88
C ARG A 21 -11.48 -6.96 -3.47
N TYR A 22 -10.37 -6.87 -2.75
CA TYR A 22 -9.08 -7.42 -3.19
C TYR A 22 -9.16 -8.94 -3.38
N SER A 23 -9.80 -9.65 -2.45
CA SER A 23 -9.99 -11.10 -2.52
C SER A 23 -10.76 -11.51 -3.78
N ASN A 24 -11.85 -10.81 -4.09
CA ASN A 24 -12.64 -11.04 -5.30
C ASN A 24 -11.84 -10.73 -6.57
N ALA A 25 -11.14 -9.59 -6.61
CA ALA A 25 -10.32 -9.21 -7.76
C ALA A 25 -9.20 -10.23 -8.03
N LEU A 26 -8.50 -10.64 -6.98
CA LEU A 26 -7.41 -11.60 -7.03
C LEU A 26 -7.89 -12.97 -7.54
N SER A 27 -8.97 -13.48 -6.95
CA SER A 27 -9.57 -14.77 -7.34
C SER A 27 -10.01 -14.78 -8.80
N ASN A 28 -10.61 -13.69 -9.27
CA ASN A 28 -11.02 -13.54 -10.67
C ASN A 28 -9.82 -13.52 -11.64
N ARG A 29 -8.74 -12.81 -11.29
CA ARG A 29 -7.52 -12.74 -12.13
C ARG A 29 -6.80 -14.08 -12.17
N LEU A 30 -6.71 -14.78 -11.05
CA LEU A 30 -6.13 -16.11 -10.97
C LEU A 30 -6.94 -17.13 -11.80
N LYS A 31 -8.27 -17.08 -11.72
CA LYS A 31 -9.15 -17.91 -12.54
C LYS A 31 -8.90 -17.65 -14.03
N LEU A 32 -8.89 -16.38 -14.45
CA LEU A 32 -8.64 -15.99 -15.84
C LEU A 32 -7.28 -16.47 -16.34
N TYR A 33 -6.24 -16.39 -15.50
CA TYR A 33 -4.92 -16.93 -15.82
C TYR A 33 -4.95 -18.43 -16.04
N LYS A 34 -5.51 -19.20 -15.11
CA LYS A 34 -5.57 -20.67 -15.18
C LYS A 34 -6.40 -21.19 -16.34
N GLU A 35 -7.55 -20.57 -16.58
CA GLU A 35 -8.51 -21.04 -17.59
C GLU A 35 -8.15 -20.60 -19.00
N ASN A 36 -7.51 -19.43 -19.16
CA ASN A 36 -7.25 -18.83 -20.47
C ASN A 36 -5.75 -18.58 -20.71
N TYR A 37 -5.13 -17.60 -20.02
CA TYR A 37 -3.79 -17.13 -20.40
C TYR A 37 -2.70 -18.19 -20.31
N LYS A 38 -2.75 -19.08 -19.32
CA LYS A 38 -1.77 -20.17 -19.13
C LYS A 38 -1.78 -21.19 -20.27
N LYS A 39 -2.83 -21.19 -21.11
CA LYS A 39 -2.96 -22.07 -22.28
C LYS A 39 -2.47 -21.43 -23.58
N CYS A 40 -2.14 -20.14 -23.57
CA CYS A 40 -1.63 -19.44 -24.74
C CYS A 40 -0.17 -19.81 -25.00
N ASP A 41 0.19 -20.11 -26.24
CA ASP A 41 1.55 -20.58 -26.60
C ASP A 41 2.66 -19.53 -26.32
N TRP A 42 2.29 -18.24 -26.29
CA TRP A 42 3.22 -17.14 -26.01
C TRP A 42 3.40 -16.86 -24.50
N VAL A 43 2.67 -17.55 -23.63
CA VAL A 43 2.83 -17.44 -22.16
C VAL A 43 3.68 -18.61 -21.69
N LYS A 44 4.93 -18.31 -21.32
CA LYS A 44 5.86 -19.33 -20.81
C LYS A 44 5.47 -19.71 -19.39
N LYS A 45 5.50 -21.01 -19.09
CA LYS A 45 5.08 -21.53 -17.79
C LYS A 45 6.11 -21.29 -16.69
N GLU A 46 7.33 -20.96 -17.08
CA GLU A 46 8.48 -20.71 -16.21
C GLU A 46 8.56 -19.24 -15.78
N ASP A 47 7.87 -18.35 -16.51
CA ASP A 47 7.88 -16.92 -16.22
C ASP A 47 7.03 -16.63 -14.95
N PRO A 48 7.45 -15.68 -14.10
CA PRO A 48 6.66 -15.24 -12.96
C PRO A 48 5.33 -14.62 -13.39
N PHE A 49 4.22 -15.05 -12.78
CA PHE A 49 2.92 -14.44 -12.99
C PHE A 49 2.64 -13.39 -11.90
N VAL A 50 2.68 -12.12 -12.30
CA VAL A 50 2.51 -10.97 -11.41
C VAL A 50 1.19 -10.27 -11.71
N ILE A 51 0.45 -9.88 -10.68
CA ILE A 51 -0.81 -9.15 -10.83
C ILE A 51 -0.64 -7.73 -10.30
N ALA A 52 -1.00 -6.74 -11.12
CA ALA A 52 -1.11 -5.35 -10.68
C ALA A 52 -2.53 -5.07 -10.17
N MET A 53 -2.63 -4.50 -8.97
CA MET A 53 -3.87 -4.11 -8.32
C MET A 53 -3.76 -2.69 -7.78
N ALA A 54 -4.89 -2.03 -7.56
CA ALA A 54 -4.91 -0.72 -6.94
C ALA A 54 -6.21 -0.48 -6.16
N SER A 55 -6.14 0.41 -5.17
CA SER A 55 -7.29 0.82 -4.37
C SER A 55 -7.85 2.16 -4.83
N TYR A 56 -8.67 2.15 -5.89
CA TYR A 56 -9.32 3.36 -6.42
C TYR A 56 -10.84 3.21 -6.52
N ALA A 57 -11.42 2.21 -5.85
CA ALA A 57 -12.81 1.78 -6.05
C ALA A 57 -13.82 2.42 -5.09
N GLN A 58 -13.40 3.31 -4.18
CA GLN A 58 -14.25 3.96 -3.19
C GLN A 58 -14.12 5.49 -3.27
N VAL A 59 -15.11 6.19 -2.71
CA VAL A 59 -14.96 7.60 -2.34
C VAL A 59 -13.88 7.67 -1.26
N ASP A 60 -12.96 8.62 -1.40
CA ASP A 60 -11.77 8.71 -0.56
C ASP A 60 -11.02 7.38 -0.48
N TYR A 61 -10.66 6.83 -1.63
CA TYR A 61 -9.90 5.60 -1.72
C TYR A 61 -8.49 5.73 -1.11
N GLY A 62 -7.88 4.60 -0.78
CA GLY A 62 -6.49 4.52 -0.31
C GLY A 62 -6.30 4.78 1.18
N ARG A 63 -7.39 5.00 1.92
CA ARG A 63 -7.40 5.20 3.39
C ARG A 63 -6.85 4.03 4.17
N GLU A 64 -7.07 2.81 3.67
CA GLU A 64 -6.60 1.57 4.27
C GLU A 64 -5.09 1.34 4.06
N TYR A 65 -4.44 2.16 3.24
CA TYR A 65 -3.03 2.03 2.91
C TYR A 65 -2.68 0.60 2.45
N ILE A 66 -1.64 -0.04 3.00
CA ILE A 66 -1.24 -1.41 2.67
C ILE A 66 -1.91 -2.49 3.55
N TYR A 67 -2.65 -2.09 4.59
CA TYR A 67 -3.13 -3.01 5.63
C TYR A 67 -4.04 -4.10 5.07
N GLY A 68 -4.90 -3.77 4.11
CA GLY A 68 -5.79 -4.75 3.47
C GLY A 68 -5.02 -5.82 2.68
N MET A 69 -3.90 -5.43 2.04
CA MET A 69 -3.04 -6.39 1.33
C MET A 69 -2.24 -7.26 2.30
N LEU A 70 -1.70 -6.69 3.38
CA LEU A 70 -1.02 -7.48 4.42
C LEU A 70 -1.94 -8.55 5.02
N ALA A 71 -3.17 -8.17 5.35
CA ALA A 71 -4.17 -9.08 5.88
C ALA A 71 -4.54 -10.16 4.84
N LEU A 72 -4.94 -9.77 3.63
CA LEU A 72 -5.36 -10.72 2.61
C LEU A 72 -4.26 -11.71 2.23
N LEU A 73 -3.06 -11.20 1.94
CA LEU A 73 -1.99 -12.01 1.36
C LEU A 73 -1.28 -12.85 2.42
N PHE A 74 -1.03 -12.29 3.61
CA PHE A 74 -0.21 -12.92 4.63
C PHE A 74 -0.93 -13.26 5.94
N GLY A 75 -2.21 -12.89 6.09
CA GLY A 75 -2.94 -13.07 7.35
C GLY A 75 -2.50 -12.09 8.44
N VAL A 76 -1.66 -11.11 8.10
CA VAL A 76 -1.14 -10.12 9.03
C VAL A 76 -2.12 -8.96 9.10
N TYR A 77 -3.00 -9.00 10.09
CA TYR A 77 -4.08 -8.04 10.30
C TYR A 77 -3.62 -6.90 11.20
N PHE A 78 -3.86 -5.66 10.82
CA PHE A 78 -3.56 -4.49 11.66
C PHE A 78 -4.72 -4.20 12.62
N GLU A 79 -4.41 -4.07 13.90
CA GLU A 79 -5.38 -3.76 14.97
C GLU A 79 -5.19 -2.34 15.49
N GLU A 80 -6.17 -1.47 15.21
CA GLU A 80 -6.16 -0.06 15.59
C GLU A 80 -6.01 0.17 17.10
N GLN A 81 -6.55 -0.72 17.94
CA GLN A 81 -6.57 -0.54 19.40
C GLN A 81 -5.19 -0.67 20.06
N ASN A 82 -4.32 -1.50 19.48
CA ASN A 82 -2.99 -1.79 20.01
C ASN A 82 -1.88 -1.28 19.07
N LEU A 83 -2.24 -0.60 17.98
CA LEU A 83 -1.36 -0.17 16.89
C LEU A 83 -0.39 -1.28 16.44
N GLY A 84 -0.89 -2.52 16.42
CA GLY A 84 -0.09 -3.72 16.26
C GLY A 84 -0.63 -4.65 15.18
N TYR A 85 0.12 -5.71 14.91
CA TYR A 85 -0.28 -6.74 13.95
C TYR A 85 -0.60 -8.06 14.64
N THR A 86 -1.69 -8.69 14.25
CA THR A 86 -2.10 -10.02 14.69
C THR A 86 -2.26 -10.96 13.50
N LEU A 87 -2.02 -12.25 13.72
CA LEU A 87 -2.29 -13.27 12.70
C LEU A 87 -3.77 -13.66 12.75
N LYS A 88 -4.45 -13.60 11.61
CA LYS A 88 -5.84 -14.02 11.45
C LYS A 88 -5.99 -14.91 10.23
N ASP A 89 -6.79 -15.97 10.38
CA ASP A 89 -7.10 -16.90 9.29
C ASP A 89 -8.25 -16.41 8.42
N SER A 90 -9.14 -15.58 8.98
CA SER A 90 -10.29 -15.02 8.25
C SER A 90 -10.84 -13.74 8.88
N ILE A 91 -11.65 -13.02 8.11
CA ILE A 91 -12.51 -11.94 8.61
C ILE A 91 -13.97 -12.24 8.26
N ILE A 92 -14.90 -11.69 9.05
CA ILE A 92 -16.32 -11.67 8.69
C ILE A 92 -16.61 -10.41 7.89
N LYS A 93 -17.21 -10.57 6.72
CA LYS A 93 -17.64 -9.45 5.87
C LYS A 93 -18.66 -8.58 6.61
N ASN A 94 -18.53 -7.27 6.50
CA ASN A 94 -19.47 -6.33 7.11
C ASN A 94 -20.90 -6.59 6.64
N ASN A 95 -21.87 -6.45 7.55
CA ASN A 95 -23.29 -6.64 7.28
C ASN A 95 -23.61 -8.02 6.66
N SER A 96 -22.79 -9.03 6.94
CA SER A 96 -22.89 -10.39 6.40
C SER A 96 -22.41 -11.42 7.43
N GLN A 97 -22.67 -12.70 7.16
CA GLN A 97 -22.11 -13.84 7.88
C GLN A 97 -21.03 -14.57 7.07
N SER A 98 -20.70 -14.07 5.88
CA SER A 98 -19.69 -14.68 5.03
C SER A 98 -18.28 -14.43 5.59
N SER A 99 -17.53 -15.52 5.77
CA SER A 99 -16.12 -15.48 6.12
C SER A 99 -15.26 -15.36 4.87
N ILE A 100 -14.28 -14.45 4.90
CA ILE A 100 -13.26 -14.28 3.87
C ILE A 100 -11.94 -14.81 4.41
N PRO A 101 -11.33 -15.83 3.77
CA PRO A 101 -10.03 -16.34 4.19
C PRO A 101 -8.95 -15.29 3.96
N LEU A 102 -8.01 -15.23 4.89
CA LEU A 102 -6.79 -14.43 4.84
C LEU A 102 -5.57 -15.33 4.64
N GLY A 103 -4.40 -14.73 4.47
CA GLY A 103 -3.16 -15.50 4.27
C GLY A 103 -3.15 -16.31 2.97
N VAL A 104 -3.78 -15.78 1.90
CA VAL A 104 -4.03 -16.57 0.68
C VAL A 104 -2.75 -17.04 -0.01
N PHE A 105 -1.61 -16.38 0.19
CA PHE A 105 -0.32 -16.86 -0.30
C PHE A 105 0.14 -18.17 0.35
N PHE A 106 -0.41 -18.54 1.52
CA PHE A 106 -0.15 -19.83 2.17
C PHE A 106 -1.07 -20.96 1.68
N ASN A 107 -1.97 -20.66 0.73
CA ASN A 107 -2.84 -21.64 0.11
C ASN A 107 -2.27 -22.09 -1.25
N GLU A 108 -2.12 -23.40 -1.44
CA GLU A 108 -1.65 -24.02 -2.69
C GLU A 108 -2.41 -23.56 -3.95
N SER A 109 -3.68 -23.17 -3.81
CA SER A 109 -4.46 -22.66 -4.94
C SER A 109 -3.89 -21.36 -5.52
N PHE A 110 -3.13 -20.56 -4.76
CA PHE A 110 -2.55 -19.28 -5.18
C PHE A 110 -1.07 -19.38 -5.59
N LYS A 111 -0.45 -20.57 -5.58
CA LYS A 111 0.99 -20.74 -5.92
C LYS A 111 1.39 -20.31 -7.32
N ASP A 112 0.43 -20.22 -8.24
CA ASP A 112 0.69 -19.71 -9.58
C ASP A 112 1.03 -18.20 -9.57
N ILE A 113 0.64 -17.47 -8.52
CA ILE A 113 0.92 -16.03 -8.39
C ILE A 113 2.29 -15.85 -7.76
N SER A 114 3.18 -15.14 -8.45
CA SER A 114 4.54 -14.86 -8.00
C SER A 114 4.62 -13.66 -7.07
N ALA A 115 3.91 -12.58 -7.43
CA ALA A 115 3.86 -11.35 -6.65
C ALA A 115 2.62 -10.52 -7.01
N ILE A 116 2.30 -9.56 -6.14
CA ILE A 116 1.30 -8.51 -6.38
C ILE A 116 1.98 -7.16 -6.40
N ILE A 117 1.80 -6.40 -7.48
CA ILE A 117 2.12 -4.96 -7.52
C ILE A 117 0.88 -4.21 -7.05
N PHE A 118 1.04 -3.27 -6.13
CA PHE A 118 -0.07 -2.56 -5.51
C PHE A 118 0.20 -1.07 -5.39
N SER A 119 -0.85 -0.27 -5.55
CA SER A 119 -0.83 1.15 -5.19
C SER A 119 -2.17 1.61 -4.63
N SER A 120 -2.11 2.44 -3.60
CA SER A 120 -3.26 3.13 -3.02
C SER A 120 -3.10 4.65 -3.05
N THR A 121 -1.98 5.19 -3.54
CA THR A 121 -1.64 6.61 -3.39
C THR A 121 -1.58 7.41 -4.70
N THR A 122 -1.87 6.80 -5.84
CA THR A 122 -1.94 7.50 -7.15
C THR A 122 -3.21 8.37 -7.23
N THR A 123 -3.17 9.54 -6.62
CA THR A 123 -4.26 10.54 -6.60
C THR A 123 -3.93 11.73 -7.50
N ILE A 124 -4.84 12.72 -7.61
CA ILE A 124 -4.54 14.02 -8.25
C ILE A 124 -3.29 14.67 -7.63
N GLY A 125 -3.07 14.50 -6.32
CA GLY A 125 -1.87 15.00 -5.65
C GLY A 125 -0.56 14.43 -6.23
N LYS A 126 -0.57 13.24 -6.84
CA LYS A 126 0.59 12.70 -7.56
C LYS A 126 0.91 13.50 -8.82
N VAL A 127 -0.11 14.00 -9.53
CA VAL A 127 0.06 14.85 -10.71
C VAL A 127 0.72 16.17 -10.28
N SER A 128 0.17 16.81 -9.25
CA SER A 128 0.72 18.05 -8.69
C SER A 128 2.15 17.84 -8.16
N ALA A 129 2.41 16.73 -7.45
CA ALA A 129 3.75 16.36 -7.01
C ALA A 129 4.71 16.22 -8.19
N THR A 130 4.29 15.55 -9.27
CA THR A 130 5.13 15.36 -10.47
C THR A 130 5.49 16.68 -11.16
N ILE A 131 4.60 17.66 -11.13
CA ILE A 131 4.86 19.01 -11.64
C ILE A 131 5.83 19.73 -10.69
N ALA A 132 5.52 19.76 -9.39
CA ALA A 132 6.35 20.39 -8.36
C ALA A 132 7.75 19.78 -8.22
N SER A 133 7.93 18.50 -8.59
CA SER A 133 9.24 17.82 -8.68
C SER A 133 10.14 18.36 -9.79
N LYS A 134 9.60 19.07 -10.79
CA LYS A 134 10.36 19.52 -11.98
C LYS A 134 10.58 21.02 -12.00
N GLU A 135 9.62 21.79 -11.50
CA GLU A 135 9.65 23.24 -11.47
C GLU A 135 8.91 23.78 -10.25
N ASP A 136 9.12 25.05 -9.92
CA ASP A 136 8.41 25.70 -8.82
C ASP A 136 6.91 25.78 -9.14
N TYR A 137 6.11 25.00 -8.41
CA TYR A 137 4.67 24.97 -8.58
C TYR A 137 4.01 26.14 -7.84
N ALA A 138 3.90 27.27 -8.54
CA ALA A 138 3.60 28.56 -7.92
C ALA A 138 2.20 28.68 -7.26
N GLN A 139 1.26 27.78 -7.56
CA GLN A 139 -0.13 27.90 -7.08
C GLN A 139 -0.40 27.10 -5.80
N ASN A 140 0.14 25.89 -5.71
CA ASN A 140 -0.10 25.00 -4.59
C ASN A 140 1.19 24.43 -4.01
N THR A 141 1.15 24.08 -2.74
CA THR A 141 2.18 23.29 -2.08
C THR A 141 1.67 21.86 -1.97
N VAL A 142 2.53 20.91 -2.37
CA VAL A 142 2.27 19.49 -2.16
C VAL A 142 3.07 18.98 -0.98
N LEU A 143 2.37 18.42 0.00
CA LEU A 143 2.94 17.75 1.16
C LEU A 143 2.76 16.25 1.01
N THR A 144 3.84 15.49 1.17
CA THR A 144 3.81 14.02 1.15
C THR A 144 4.10 13.47 2.54
N LEU A 145 3.25 12.56 3.02
CA LEU A 145 3.44 11.81 4.27
C LEU A 145 4.17 10.52 3.93
N TYR A 146 5.27 10.27 4.62
CA TYR A 146 5.99 9.01 4.57
C TYR A 146 5.93 8.30 5.93
N HIS A 147 6.03 6.98 5.88
CA HIS A 147 6.38 6.15 7.04
C HIS A 147 7.82 5.72 6.86
N ASP A 148 8.76 6.27 7.63
CA ASP A 148 10.13 5.80 7.69
C ASP A 148 10.20 4.50 8.50
N LEU A 149 10.32 3.38 7.79
CA LEU A 149 10.36 2.04 8.37
C LEU A 149 11.66 1.74 9.13
N MET A 150 12.63 2.67 9.13
CA MET A 150 13.89 2.54 9.86
C MET A 150 13.95 3.41 11.13
N ASP A 151 13.00 4.31 11.32
CA ASP A 151 12.95 5.24 12.44
C ASP A 151 11.81 4.85 13.39
N GLU A 152 12.15 4.14 14.47
CA GLU A 152 11.17 3.66 15.46
C GLU A 152 10.66 4.78 16.36
N ASP A 153 11.41 5.88 16.51
CA ASP A 153 11.07 6.99 17.41
C ASP A 153 10.19 8.04 16.70
N ILE A 154 10.47 8.34 15.42
CA ILE A 154 9.77 9.38 14.64
C ILE A 154 9.46 8.86 13.22
N PRO A 155 8.60 7.82 13.08
CA PRO A 155 8.35 7.16 11.81
C PRO A 155 7.58 8.02 10.80
N PHE A 156 6.66 8.89 11.25
CA PHE A 156 5.85 9.70 10.33
C PHE A 156 6.56 11.01 9.99
N LYS A 157 6.89 11.18 8.70
CA LYS A 157 7.67 12.33 8.19
C LYS A 157 6.92 13.05 7.07
N ILE A 158 6.99 14.38 7.07
CA ILE A 158 6.44 15.21 5.99
C ILE A 158 7.58 15.67 5.08
N ASN A 159 7.36 15.63 3.77
CA ASN A 159 8.16 16.34 2.79
C ASN A 159 7.31 17.36 2.03
N ILE A 160 7.86 18.54 1.82
CA ILE A 160 7.33 19.51 0.86
C ILE A 160 7.94 19.15 -0.50
N VAL A 161 7.12 18.89 -1.51
CA VAL A 161 7.62 18.53 -2.84
C VAL A 161 8.09 19.78 -3.57
N THR A 162 9.37 19.78 -3.95
CA THR A 162 10.03 20.82 -4.74
C THR A 162 11.02 20.16 -5.71
N PRO A 163 11.64 20.88 -6.66
CA PRO A 163 12.69 20.31 -7.49
C PRO A 163 13.90 19.77 -6.71
N ASN A 164 14.15 20.28 -5.50
CA ASN A 164 15.24 19.83 -4.63
C ASN A 164 14.85 18.67 -3.69
N SER A 165 13.54 18.41 -3.56
CA SER A 165 12.94 17.37 -2.70
C SER A 165 11.89 16.60 -3.50
N ALA A 166 12.30 16.25 -4.73
CA ALA A 166 11.43 15.72 -5.75
C ALA A 166 10.90 14.34 -5.37
N GLU A 167 9.62 14.14 -5.64
CA GLU A 167 8.99 12.83 -5.59
C GLU A 167 9.25 12.07 -6.90
N LEU A 168 9.57 10.77 -6.79
CA LEU A 168 9.81 9.88 -7.90
C LEU A 168 8.50 9.38 -8.51
N LEU A 169 8.52 8.94 -9.76
CA LEU A 169 7.31 8.40 -10.40
C LEU A 169 6.79 7.16 -9.68
N GLU A 170 7.71 6.31 -9.21
CA GLU A 170 7.42 5.04 -8.57
C GLU A 170 6.97 5.16 -7.10
N ASP A 171 7.08 6.34 -6.49
CA ASP A 171 6.72 6.54 -5.09
C ASP A 171 5.25 6.23 -4.83
N GLY A 172 5.01 5.29 -3.90
CA GLY A 172 3.70 4.75 -3.58
C GLY A 172 3.37 3.43 -4.29
N LEU A 173 4.36 2.79 -4.92
CA LEU A 173 4.27 1.41 -5.41
C LEU A 173 4.79 0.42 -4.36
N PHE A 174 4.00 -0.63 -4.16
CA PHE A 174 4.31 -1.75 -3.28
C PHE A 174 4.36 -3.06 -4.05
N ILE A 175 5.28 -3.95 -3.69
CA ILE A 175 5.37 -5.28 -4.28
C ILE A 175 5.33 -6.33 -3.18
N PHE A 176 4.27 -7.12 -3.15
CA PHE A 176 4.10 -8.21 -2.20
C PHE A 176 4.54 -9.52 -2.85
N HIS A 177 5.59 -10.13 -2.31
CA HIS A 177 6.14 -11.39 -2.83
C HIS A 177 5.43 -12.60 -2.24
N ASN A 178 5.04 -13.55 -3.08
CA ASN A 178 4.43 -14.80 -2.62
C ASN A 178 5.53 -15.80 -2.22
N PRO A 179 5.65 -16.16 -0.92
CA PRO A 179 6.66 -17.12 -0.47
C PRO A 179 6.46 -18.55 -1.01
N ASN A 180 5.25 -18.89 -1.47
CA ASN A 180 4.90 -20.21 -2.02
C ASN A 180 4.70 -20.19 -3.54
N ALA A 181 5.21 -19.17 -4.24
CA ALA A 181 5.15 -19.10 -5.68
C ALA A 181 5.87 -20.29 -6.35
N SER A 182 5.25 -20.89 -7.36
CA SER A 182 5.89 -21.92 -8.18
C SER A 182 7.06 -21.35 -9.01
N ASN A 183 6.88 -20.13 -9.52
CA ASN A 183 7.95 -19.35 -10.17
C ASN A 183 8.10 -18.03 -9.40
N PRO A 184 8.97 -17.94 -8.38
CA PRO A 184 9.11 -16.72 -7.60
C PRO A 184 9.65 -15.57 -8.46
N LEU A 185 9.20 -14.36 -8.17
CA LEU A 185 9.74 -13.15 -8.78
C LEU A 185 11.07 -12.80 -8.10
N ASP A 186 12.12 -12.55 -8.89
CA ASP A 186 13.41 -12.08 -8.35
C ASP A 186 13.23 -10.67 -7.75
N LEU A 187 13.65 -10.47 -6.50
CA LEU A 187 13.66 -9.18 -5.81
C LEU A 187 14.41 -8.09 -6.59
N LYS A 188 15.41 -8.48 -7.40
CA LYS A 188 16.20 -7.56 -8.22
C LYS A 188 15.41 -6.99 -9.39
N PHE A 189 14.30 -7.61 -9.80
CA PHE A 189 13.52 -7.19 -10.96
C PHE A 189 12.95 -5.78 -10.77
N PHE A 190 12.51 -5.44 -9.55
CA PHE A 190 11.96 -4.13 -9.20
C PHE A 190 12.87 -3.37 -8.21
N ASN A 191 14.15 -3.25 -8.56
CA ASN A 191 15.12 -2.49 -7.77
C ASN A 191 15.09 -0.99 -8.16
N SER A 192 14.01 -0.30 -7.77
CA SER A 192 13.87 1.16 -7.96
C SER A 192 13.73 1.86 -6.60
N PRO A 193 14.35 3.04 -6.41
CA PRO A 193 14.35 3.76 -5.13
C PRO A 193 12.96 4.18 -4.63
N GLY A 194 11.95 4.27 -5.49
CA GLY A 194 10.58 4.61 -5.08
C GLY A 194 9.68 3.40 -4.74
N ILE A 195 10.15 2.17 -4.97
CA ILE A 195 9.37 0.95 -4.79
C ILE A 195 9.68 0.31 -3.44
N THR A 196 8.66 0.06 -2.63
CA THR A 196 8.77 -0.75 -1.41
C THR A 196 8.38 -2.20 -1.71
N GLN A 197 9.29 -3.13 -1.49
CA GLN A 197 9.03 -4.56 -1.65
C GLN A 197 8.82 -5.21 -0.27
N ILE A 198 7.80 -6.05 -0.17
CA ILE A 198 7.28 -6.63 1.08
C ILE A 198 7.28 -8.16 0.97
N PHE A 199 7.81 -8.82 1.98
CA PHE A 199 7.82 -10.28 2.11
C PHE A 199 7.70 -10.70 3.57
N ILE A 200 7.41 -11.98 3.79
CA ILE A 200 7.30 -12.57 5.12
C ILE A 200 8.51 -13.47 5.38
N ASP A 201 9.11 -13.38 6.57
CA ASP A 201 10.15 -14.32 7.00
C ASP A 201 9.57 -15.62 7.59
N LYS A 202 10.44 -16.57 7.93
CA LYS A 202 10.04 -17.88 8.47
C LYS A 202 9.26 -17.80 9.79
N ASN A 203 9.30 -16.65 10.48
CA ASN A 203 8.61 -16.40 11.74
C ASN A 203 7.35 -15.55 11.55
N MET A 204 6.81 -15.47 10.33
CA MET A 204 5.63 -14.67 9.99
C MET A 204 5.81 -13.15 10.19
N ARG A 205 7.04 -12.66 10.21
CA ARG A 205 7.31 -11.22 10.35
C ARG A 205 7.40 -10.56 8.99
N VAL A 206 6.75 -9.40 8.87
CA VAL A 206 6.82 -8.56 7.67
C VAL A 206 8.23 -7.97 7.56
N ARG A 207 8.81 -8.07 6.37
CA ARG A 207 10.11 -7.53 6.00
C ARG A 207 9.96 -6.64 4.78
N TYR A 208 10.80 -5.61 4.74
CA TYR A 208 10.80 -4.59 3.70
C TYR A 208 12.17 -4.51 3.02
N THR A 209 12.20 -4.18 1.75
CA THR A 209 13.41 -3.80 1.02
C THR A 209 13.08 -2.79 -0.08
N GLY A 210 14.09 -2.11 -0.63
CA GLY A 210 13.90 -0.99 -1.56
C GLY A 210 13.66 0.32 -0.81
N ASN A 211 12.57 1.02 -1.15
CA ASN A 211 12.17 2.26 -0.49
C ASN A 211 11.78 2.00 0.98
N HIS A 212 12.52 2.60 1.91
CA HIS A 212 12.27 2.52 3.35
C HIS A 212 11.30 3.62 3.85
N CYS A 213 10.99 4.61 3.02
CA CYS A 213 10.07 5.70 3.33
C CYS A 213 8.86 5.66 2.38
N PRO A 214 8.03 4.59 2.37
CA PRO A 214 6.87 4.54 1.50
C PRO A 214 5.88 5.69 1.77
N THR A 215 5.31 6.20 0.68
CA THR A 215 4.26 7.23 0.74
C THR A 215 2.96 6.66 1.32
N ILE A 216 2.42 7.32 2.34
CA ILE A 216 1.09 7.06 2.90
C ILE A 216 0.03 7.91 2.20
N ALA A 217 0.27 9.23 2.11
CA ALA A 217 -0.73 10.18 1.63
C ALA A 217 -0.07 11.43 1.01
N ARG A 218 -0.86 12.15 0.20
CA ARG A 218 -0.50 13.45 -0.36
C ARG A 218 -1.57 14.47 -0.01
N LEU A 219 -1.15 15.68 0.31
CA LEU A 219 -2.01 16.82 0.52
C LEU A 219 -1.57 17.93 -0.41
N ASP A 220 -2.47 18.32 -1.31
CA ASP A 220 -2.25 19.38 -2.29
C ASP A 220 -3.14 20.56 -1.91
N LEU A 221 -2.52 21.69 -1.54
CA LEU A 221 -3.21 22.85 -1.01
C LEU A 221 -2.73 24.14 -1.68
N PRO A 222 -3.63 25.10 -1.96
CA PRO A 222 -3.25 26.46 -2.33
C PRO A 222 -2.28 27.06 -1.31
N ASN A 223 -1.29 27.80 -1.80
CA ASN A 223 -0.25 28.39 -0.97
C ASN A 223 -0.79 29.29 0.15
N GLU A 224 -1.92 29.97 -0.08
CA GLU A 224 -2.59 30.80 0.93
C GLU A 224 -3.09 29.98 2.11
N LEU A 225 -3.57 28.76 1.87
CA LEU A 225 -4.06 27.87 2.92
C LEU A 225 -2.93 27.26 3.72
N ILE A 226 -1.76 27.03 3.11
CA ILE A 226 -0.56 26.59 3.83
C ILE A 226 -0.13 27.64 4.85
N ASN A 227 -0.17 28.92 4.52
CA ASN A 227 0.17 29.98 5.47
C ASN A 227 -0.79 30.04 6.67
N ILE A 228 -2.02 29.55 6.52
CA ILE A 228 -3.04 29.54 7.58
C ILE A 228 -2.98 28.24 8.40
N PHE A 229 -2.82 27.09 7.73
CA PHE A 229 -2.98 25.77 8.34
C PHE A 229 -1.68 24.95 8.45
N GLY A 230 -0.58 25.42 7.87
CA GLY A 230 0.71 24.71 7.81
C GLY A 230 1.19 24.26 9.18
N ASP A 231 1.30 25.20 10.13
CA ASP A 231 1.70 24.91 11.51
C ASP A 231 0.83 23.84 12.17
N ARG A 232 -0.49 23.86 11.90
CA ARG A 232 -1.41 22.87 12.43
C ARG A 232 -1.16 21.50 11.81
N ILE A 233 -0.88 21.44 10.51
CA ILE A 233 -0.58 20.18 9.80
C ILE A 233 0.71 19.57 10.38
N PHE A 234 1.78 20.36 10.50
CA PHE A 234 3.07 19.87 11.05
C PHE A 234 2.92 19.36 12.49
N ARG A 235 2.28 20.14 13.38
CA ARG A 235 2.02 19.71 14.77
C ARG A 235 1.16 18.44 14.84
N GLN A 236 0.24 18.26 13.90
CA GLN A 236 -0.59 17.06 13.88
C GLN A 236 0.24 15.83 13.52
N VAL A 237 1.19 15.94 12.58
CA VAL A 237 2.09 14.83 12.26
C VAL A 237 3.07 14.54 13.40
N GLU A 238 3.59 15.57 14.07
CA GLU A 238 4.37 15.38 15.29
C GLU A 238 3.57 14.62 16.36
N ALA A 239 2.27 14.94 16.53
CA ALA A 239 1.39 14.23 17.46
C ALA A 239 1.23 12.74 17.14
N TYR A 240 1.30 12.33 15.86
CA TYR A 240 1.25 10.91 15.50
C TYR A 240 2.45 10.14 16.02
N ASN A 241 3.64 10.75 15.99
CA ASN A 241 4.86 10.11 16.49
C ASN A 241 4.85 9.94 18.03
N TYR A 242 4.13 10.78 18.77
CA TYR A 242 4.00 10.63 20.23
C TYR A 242 2.99 9.55 20.65
N ASN A 243 2.07 9.19 19.76
CA ASN A 243 1.00 8.22 20.02
C ASN A 243 1.23 6.87 19.34
N TYR A 244 2.33 6.73 18.59
CA TYR A 244 2.72 5.51 17.86
C TYR A 244 3.49 4.53 18.76
#